data_AF-A0A7C5WL25-F1
#
_entry.id   AF-A0A7C5WL25-F1
#
_cell.length_a   1.000
_cell.length_b   1.000
_cell.length_c   1.000
_cell.angle_alpha   90.00
_cell.angle_beta   90.00
_cell.angle_gamma   90.00
#
_symmetry.space_group_name_H-M   'P 1'
#
loop_
_entity.id
_entity.type
_entity.pdbx_description
1 polymer ?
#
loop_
_entity_poly.entity_id
_entity_poly.type
_entity_poly.pdbx_seq_one_letter_code
_entity_poly.pdbx_strand_id
1 'polypeptide(L)'
;MSASRVTARGFSLIELVMVVVIIGIIGAIAVPRLSRGSTGAEEAALAQDLAILTQAVELYKAEHLGKPPTTKAQLTKPTDEAGNTNNAQVYPYIYGPYMLKIPSLPMGTNRGENDIVTTGNPGDNGGAGWWIDPDTGDVRANAPDSDLTSDGVQINTIKGGQLN
;
A
#
# COMPACT_ATOMS: atom_id res chain seq x y z
N MET A 1 -2.92 -1.73 -76.39
CA MET A 1 -2.96 -1.60 -74.91
C MET A 1 -1.98 -2.61 -74.34
N SER A 2 -0.80 -2.17 -73.89
CA SER A 2 0.23 -3.06 -73.32
C SER A 2 0.00 -3.18 -71.81
N ALA A 3 -0.40 -4.36 -71.35
CA ALA A 3 -0.62 -4.62 -69.93
C ALA A 3 0.73 -4.88 -69.25
N SER A 4 1.15 -3.95 -68.37
CA SER A 4 2.35 -4.11 -67.56
C SER A 4 2.13 -5.26 -66.56
N ARG A 5 2.83 -6.39 -66.75
CA ARG A 5 2.78 -7.52 -65.82
C ARG A 5 3.62 -7.22 -64.59
N VAL A 6 2.97 -7.08 -63.44
CA VAL A 6 3.65 -7.03 -62.15
C VAL A 6 4.24 -8.41 -61.87
N THR A 7 5.57 -8.52 -61.82
CA THR A 7 6.26 -9.76 -61.48
C THR A 7 6.08 -10.04 -59.99
N ALA A 8 5.33 -11.10 -59.65
CA ALA A 8 5.23 -11.58 -58.27
C ALA A 8 6.59 -12.15 -57.85
N ARG A 9 7.27 -11.48 -56.91
CA ARG A 9 8.49 -12.01 -56.28
C ARG A 9 8.07 -13.07 -55.25
N GLY A 10 8.51 -14.31 -55.46
CA GLY A 10 8.30 -15.41 -54.53
C GLY A 10 9.17 -15.26 -53.28
N PHE A 11 8.61 -15.61 -52.13
CA PHE A 11 9.29 -15.65 -50.83
C PHE A 11 10.39 -16.72 -50.83
N SER A 12 11.59 -16.41 -50.34
CA SER A 12 12.65 -17.42 -50.24
C SER A 12 12.53 -18.24 -48.95
N LEU A 13 12.83 -19.54 -49.02
CA LEU A 13 12.88 -20.41 -47.84
C LEU A 13 13.89 -19.89 -46.80
N ILE A 14 15.02 -19.33 -47.25
CA ILE A 14 16.03 -18.75 -46.35
C ILE A 14 15.47 -17.54 -45.59
N GLU A 15 14.53 -16.81 -46.20
CA GLU A 15 13.91 -15.61 -45.66
C GLU A 15 13.01 -15.97 -44.48
N LEU A 16 12.22 -17.03 -44.60
CA LEU A 16 11.40 -17.53 -43.51
C LEU A 16 12.26 -18.15 -42.40
N VAL A 17 13.30 -18.90 -42.75
CA VAL A 17 14.21 -19.54 -41.79
C VAL A 17 14.93 -18.49 -40.93
N MET A 18 15.43 -17.42 -41.54
CA MET A 18 16.11 -16.36 -40.79
C MET A 18 15.17 -15.63 -39.83
N VAL A 19 13.90 -15.41 -40.22
CA VAL A 19 12.89 -14.76 -39.37
C VAL A 19 12.57 -15.60 -38.13
N VAL A 20 12.32 -16.91 -38.29
CA VAL A 20 12.01 -17.77 -37.13
C VAL A 20 13.22 -17.95 -36.21
N VAL A 21 14.43 -17.92 -36.76
CA VAL A 21 15.68 -17.93 -35.95
C VAL A 21 15.80 -16.65 -35.13
N ILE A 22 15.57 -15.48 -35.72
CA ILE A 22 15.63 -14.20 -35.01
C ILE A 22 14.54 -14.13 -33.92
N ILE A 23 13.31 -14.53 -34.23
CA ILE A 23 12.22 -14.59 -33.24
C ILE A 23 12.55 -15.59 -32.13
N GLY A 24 13.20 -16.73 -32.46
CA GLY A 24 13.67 -17.70 -31.47
C GLY A 24 14.75 -17.15 -30.53
N ILE A 25 15.72 -16.39 -31.06
CA ILE A 25 16.77 -15.73 -30.26
C ILE A 25 16.17 -14.67 -29.35
N ILE A 26 15.30 -13.81 -29.90
CA ILE A 26 14.64 -12.75 -29.13
C ILE A 26 13.74 -13.38 -28.05
N GLY A 27 12.97 -14.42 -28.39
CA GLY A 27 12.10 -15.13 -27.46
C GLY A 27 12.87 -15.80 -26.31
N ALA A 28 14.09 -16.29 -26.56
CA ALA A 28 14.94 -16.89 -25.53
C ALA A 28 15.52 -15.85 -24.55
N ILE A 29 15.77 -14.61 -24.99
CA ILE A 29 16.35 -13.53 -24.17
C ILE A 29 15.26 -12.66 -23.51
N ALA A 30 14.05 -12.68 -24.05
CA ALA A 30 12.92 -11.90 -23.55
C ALA A 30 12.39 -12.46 -22.21
N VAL A 31 13.04 -12.08 -21.11
CA VAL A 31 12.48 -12.22 -19.77
C VAL A 31 11.85 -10.88 -19.37
N PRO A 32 10.52 -10.74 -19.37
CA PRO A 32 9.89 -9.54 -18.83
C PRO A 32 10.15 -9.47 -17.32
N ARG A 33 10.94 -8.47 -16.87
CA ARG A 33 11.18 -8.20 -15.45
C ARG A 33 9.96 -7.51 -14.82
N LEU A 34 8.86 -8.23 -14.66
CA LEU A 34 7.64 -7.70 -14.03
C LEU A 34 7.71 -7.75 -12.49
N SER A 35 8.46 -8.69 -11.92
CA SER A 35 8.43 -8.99 -10.48
C SER A 35 9.07 -7.95 -9.55
N ARG A 36 10.00 -7.11 -10.04
CA ARG A 36 10.64 -6.09 -9.17
C ARG A 36 9.78 -4.83 -9.00
N GLY A 37 8.88 -4.56 -9.95
CA GLY A 37 8.01 -3.39 -9.90
C GLY A 37 6.91 -3.51 -8.84
N SER A 38 6.41 -4.72 -8.59
CA SER A 38 5.32 -4.93 -7.61
C SER A 38 5.79 -4.74 -6.16
N THR A 39 6.97 -5.25 -5.80
CA THR A 39 7.49 -5.13 -4.42
C THR A 39 7.78 -3.68 -4.05
N GLY A 40 8.46 -2.93 -4.92
CA GLY A 40 8.70 -1.50 -4.67
C GLY A 40 7.42 -0.66 -4.64
N ALA A 41 6.38 -1.07 -5.38
CA ALA A 41 5.08 -0.40 -5.32
C ALA A 41 4.36 -0.63 -3.98
N GLU A 42 4.46 -1.84 -3.42
CA GLU A 42 3.88 -2.17 -2.12
C GLU A 42 4.57 -1.41 -0.98
N GLU A 43 5.90 -1.29 -1.02
CA GLU A 43 6.68 -0.51 -0.04
C GLU A 43 6.38 0.98 -0.14
N ALA A 44 6.30 1.52 -1.36
CA ALA A 44 5.91 2.92 -1.56
C ALA A 44 4.49 3.19 -1.05
N ALA A 45 3.55 2.27 -1.28
CA ALA A 45 2.20 2.36 -0.74
C ALA A 45 2.21 2.32 0.80
N LEU A 46 3.01 1.44 1.40
CA LEU A 46 3.15 1.35 2.86
C LEU A 46 3.61 2.69 3.46
N ALA A 47 4.65 3.27 2.87
CA ALA A 47 5.18 4.54 3.33
C ALA A 47 4.15 5.68 3.21
N GLN A 48 3.43 5.73 2.09
CA GLN A 48 2.37 6.72 1.87
C GLN A 48 1.22 6.55 2.87
N ASP A 49 0.75 5.33 3.08
CA ASP A 49 -0.36 5.05 4.00
C ASP A 49 0.02 5.34 5.46
N LEU A 50 1.26 5.05 5.86
CA LEU A 50 1.79 5.43 7.18
C LEU A 50 1.79 6.96 7.35
N ALA A 51 2.19 7.72 6.34
CA ALA A 51 2.19 9.18 6.41
C ALA A 51 0.75 9.74 6.56
N ILE A 52 -0.20 9.20 5.78
CA ILE A 52 -1.62 9.61 5.85
C ILE A 52 -2.21 9.29 7.23
N LEU A 53 -1.96 8.08 7.75
CA LEU A 53 -2.45 7.68 9.08
C LEU A 53 -1.82 8.50 10.19
N THR A 54 -0.51 8.75 10.12
CA THR A 54 0.20 9.58 11.12
C THR A 54 -0.43 10.97 11.18
N GLN A 55 -0.67 11.60 10.02
CA GLN A 55 -1.32 12.90 9.96
C GLN A 55 -2.74 12.87 10.55
N ALA A 56 -3.53 11.84 10.26
CA ALA A 56 -4.88 11.70 10.81
C ALA A 56 -4.86 11.53 12.34
N VAL A 57 -3.91 10.76 12.87
CA VAL A 57 -3.71 10.59 14.32
C VAL A 57 -3.28 11.89 14.99
N GLU A 58 -2.38 12.66 14.37
CA GLU A 58 -1.97 13.97 14.88
C GLU A 58 -3.13 14.97 14.94
N LEU A 59 -3.95 15.03 13.89
CA LEU A 59 -5.15 15.86 13.87
C LEU A 59 -6.15 15.42 14.94
N TYR A 60 -6.36 14.12 15.12
CA TYR A 60 -7.21 13.59 16.19
C TYR A 60 -6.71 14.04 17.56
N LYS A 61 -5.41 13.90 17.83
CA LYS A 61 -4.81 14.28 19.11
C LYS A 61 -4.97 15.77 19.42
N ALA A 62 -4.91 16.64 18.41
CA ALA A 62 -5.07 18.08 18.57
C ALA A 62 -6.44 18.45 19.18
N GLU A 63 -7.50 17.72 18.80
CA GLU A 63 -8.87 17.99 19.25
C GLU A 63 -9.28 17.17 20.49
N HIS A 64 -8.47 16.20 20.92
CA HIS A 64 -8.79 15.26 22.01
C HIS A 64 -7.76 15.29 23.15
N LEU A 65 -7.33 16.49 23.55
CA LEU A 65 -6.45 16.70 24.69
C LEU A 65 -5.11 15.94 24.59
N GLY A 66 -4.60 15.77 23.37
CA GLY A 66 -3.36 15.06 23.09
C GLY A 66 -3.47 13.53 23.10
N LYS A 67 -4.66 12.96 23.34
CA LYS A 67 -4.86 11.51 23.41
C LYS A 67 -4.94 10.89 22.01
N PRO A 68 -4.16 9.84 21.70
CA PRO A 68 -4.29 9.10 20.45
C PRO A 68 -5.66 8.39 20.32
N PRO A 69 -6.09 8.08 19.08
CA PRO A 69 -7.26 7.25 18.87
C PRO A 69 -6.96 5.79 19.24
N THR A 70 -7.94 5.12 19.84
CA THR A 70 -7.87 3.71 20.24
C THR A 70 -8.70 2.79 19.36
N THR A 71 -9.59 3.35 18.53
CA THR A 71 -10.46 2.60 17.62
C THR A 71 -10.51 3.24 16.22
N LYS A 72 -10.76 2.44 15.17
CA LYS A 72 -10.92 2.98 13.81
C LYS A 72 -12.09 3.97 13.70
N ALA A 73 -13.11 3.81 14.55
CA ALA A 73 -14.30 4.65 14.54
C ALA A 73 -13.96 6.09 14.93
N GLN A 74 -12.99 6.30 15.82
CA GLN A 74 -12.51 7.63 16.22
C GLN A 74 -11.81 8.39 15.07
N LEU A 75 -11.23 7.67 14.11
CA LEU A 75 -10.64 8.25 12.92
C LEU A 75 -11.66 8.49 11.80
N THR A 76 -12.69 7.64 11.72
CA THR A 76 -13.61 7.57 10.57
C THR A 76 -15.00 8.14 10.82
N LYS A 77 -15.32 8.51 12.05
CA LYS A 77 -16.62 9.07 12.43
C LYS A 77 -16.46 10.37 13.20
N PRO A 78 -17.52 11.19 13.25
CA PRO A 78 -17.59 12.31 14.18
C PRO A 78 -17.40 11.88 15.64
N THR A 79 -16.66 12.69 16.40
CA THR A 79 -16.37 12.45 17.82
C THR A 79 -16.67 13.65 18.71
N ASP A 80 -16.94 13.38 19.98
CA ASP A 80 -16.92 14.39 21.05
C ASP A 80 -15.49 14.54 21.62
N GLU A 81 -15.28 15.49 22.54
CA GLU A 81 -13.96 15.76 23.15
C GLU A 81 -13.36 14.53 23.88
N ALA A 82 -14.22 13.64 24.38
CA ALA A 82 -13.79 12.41 25.07
C ALA A 82 -13.45 11.27 24.10
N GLY A 83 -13.68 11.46 22.79
CA GLY A 83 -13.45 10.45 21.76
C GLY A 83 -14.58 9.44 21.60
N ASN A 84 -15.77 9.71 22.14
CA ASN A 84 -16.94 8.89 21.84
C ASN A 84 -17.41 9.20 20.42
N THR A 85 -17.81 8.18 19.68
CA THR A 85 -18.15 8.32 18.25
C THR A 85 -19.66 8.38 18.03
N ASN A 86 -20.10 9.15 17.04
CA ASN A 86 -21.48 9.13 16.55
C ASN A 86 -21.52 8.96 15.03
N ASN A 87 -22.65 8.51 14.47
CA ASN A 87 -22.80 8.38 13.03
C ASN A 87 -23.09 9.72 12.34
N ALA A 88 -23.58 10.72 13.08
CA ALA A 88 -23.90 12.04 12.56
C ALA A 88 -23.07 13.12 13.26
N GLN A 89 -22.68 14.14 12.50
CA GLN A 89 -21.98 15.30 13.02
C GLN A 89 -23.00 16.27 13.63
N VAL A 90 -23.16 16.17 14.94
CA VAL A 90 -24.14 16.92 15.74
C VAL A 90 -23.56 17.11 17.13
N TYR A 91 -23.80 18.26 17.75
CA TYR A 91 -23.32 18.52 19.12
C TYR A 91 -23.72 17.38 20.09
N PRO A 92 -22.79 16.83 20.89
CA PRO A 92 -21.39 17.26 21.09
C PRO A 92 -20.35 16.66 20.13
N TYR A 93 -20.76 15.83 19.17
CA TYR A 93 -19.91 15.17 18.17
C TYR A 93 -19.55 16.08 16.99
N ILE A 94 -18.71 17.08 17.26
CA ILE A 94 -18.35 18.14 16.29
C ILE A 94 -16.97 17.95 15.66
N TYR A 95 -16.14 17.06 16.21
CA TYR A 95 -14.79 16.81 15.75
C TYR A 95 -14.73 15.69 14.72
N GLY A 96 -13.71 15.69 13.86
CA GLY A 96 -13.55 14.70 12.80
C GLY A 96 -14.67 14.74 11.74
N PRO A 97 -14.83 13.66 10.94
CA PRO A 97 -13.89 12.54 10.83
C PRO A 97 -12.55 13.01 10.27
N TYR A 98 -11.47 12.32 10.65
CA TYR A 98 -10.10 12.67 10.26
C TYR A 98 -9.68 11.98 8.96
N MET A 99 -10.38 10.91 8.61
CA MET A 99 -10.24 10.22 7.34
C MET A 99 -11.53 9.50 6.96
N LEU A 100 -11.78 9.35 5.66
CA LEU A 100 -13.00 8.69 5.18
C LEU A 100 -12.94 7.15 5.29
N LYS A 101 -11.74 6.59 5.17
CA LYS A 101 -11.50 5.15 5.22
C LYS A 101 -10.06 4.89 5.65
N ILE A 102 -9.86 3.90 6.50
CA ILE A 102 -8.52 3.38 6.85
C ILE A 102 -7.95 2.64 5.63
N PRO A 103 -6.74 2.99 5.16
CA PRO A 103 -6.10 2.24 4.09
C PRO A 103 -5.89 0.78 4.50
N SER A 104 -5.93 -0.13 3.53
CA SER A 104 -5.60 -1.53 3.78
C SER A 104 -4.08 -1.69 3.78
N LEU A 105 -3.53 -2.44 4.72
CA LEU A 105 -2.08 -2.71 4.77
C LEU A 105 -1.63 -3.36 3.44
N PRO A 106 -0.67 -2.78 2.70
CA PRO A 106 -0.34 -3.23 1.36
C PRO A 106 0.57 -4.45 1.31
N MET A 107 1.30 -4.76 2.39
CA MET A 107 2.29 -5.84 2.47
C MET A 107 2.38 -6.48 3.85
N GLY A 108 3.06 -7.63 3.93
CA GLY A 108 3.21 -8.42 5.15
C GLY A 108 2.07 -9.40 5.41
N THR A 109 2.12 -10.03 6.59
CA THR A 109 1.25 -11.09 7.08
C THR A 109 -0.20 -10.62 7.18
N ASN A 110 -0.42 -9.39 7.66
CA ASN A 110 -1.74 -8.78 7.80
C ASN A 110 -2.16 -7.95 6.56
N ARG A 111 -1.59 -8.25 5.38
CA ARG A 111 -1.94 -7.57 4.14
C ARG A 111 -3.45 -7.62 3.88
N GLY A 112 -4.01 -6.48 3.49
CA GLY A 112 -5.44 -6.31 3.20
C GLY A 112 -6.26 -5.84 4.40
N GLU A 113 -5.77 -6.04 5.62
CA GLU A 113 -6.43 -5.58 6.84
C GLU A 113 -6.47 -4.06 6.91
N ASN A 114 -7.58 -3.53 7.39
CA ASN A 114 -7.86 -2.09 7.47
C ASN A 114 -8.42 -1.66 8.82
N ASP A 115 -8.17 -2.45 9.86
CA ASP A 115 -8.45 -2.07 11.24
C ASP A 115 -7.18 -1.59 11.94
N ILE A 116 -7.37 -0.97 13.10
CA ILE A 116 -6.30 -0.55 13.99
C ILE A 116 -6.29 -1.38 15.27
N VAL A 117 -5.11 -1.57 15.84
CA VAL A 117 -4.94 -2.16 17.17
C VAL A 117 -4.04 -1.24 18.01
N THR A 118 -4.30 -1.17 19.31
CA THR A 118 -3.57 -0.30 20.26
C THR A 118 -3.01 -1.04 21.46
N THR A 119 -3.11 -2.36 21.46
CA THR A 119 -2.65 -3.23 22.55
C THR A 119 -1.49 -4.10 22.09
N GLY A 120 -0.58 -4.43 23.00
CA GLY A 120 0.60 -5.25 22.68
C GLY A 120 1.57 -4.53 21.73
N ASN A 121 2.46 -5.29 21.10
CA ASN A 121 3.41 -4.79 20.12
C ASN A 121 2.89 -4.98 18.69
N PRO A 122 3.44 -4.23 17.71
CA PRO A 122 3.20 -4.51 16.29
C PRO A 122 3.47 -5.98 15.94
N GLY A 123 2.48 -6.66 15.35
CA GLY A 123 2.57 -8.06 14.95
C GLY A 123 2.01 -9.07 15.95
N ASP A 124 1.73 -8.68 17.20
CA ASP A 124 1.21 -9.59 18.23
C ASP A 124 -0.26 -9.98 17.98
N ASN A 125 -1.02 -9.14 17.28
CA ASN A 125 -2.45 -9.30 17.08
C ASN A 125 -2.78 -9.47 15.59
N GLY A 126 -3.53 -10.51 15.24
CA GLY A 126 -4.11 -10.65 13.90
C GLY A 126 -5.35 -9.76 13.70
N GLY A 127 -5.77 -9.57 12.45
CA GLY A 127 -7.04 -8.91 12.11
C GLY A 127 -7.04 -7.37 12.16
N ALA A 128 -5.86 -6.75 12.29
CA ALA A 128 -5.67 -5.32 12.13
C ALA A 128 -4.46 -5.07 11.23
N GLY A 129 -4.54 -4.03 10.38
CA GLY A 129 -3.44 -3.67 9.48
C GLY A 129 -2.43 -2.74 10.15
N TRP A 130 -2.89 -1.95 11.12
CA TRP A 130 -2.11 -0.86 11.70
C TRP A 130 -2.07 -0.97 13.21
N TRP A 131 -0.89 -0.70 13.77
CA TRP A 131 -0.70 -0.57 15.20
C TRP A 131 -0.50 0.91 15.54
N ILE A 132 -1.23 1.40 16.54
CA ILE A 132 -1.11 2.75 17.05
C ILE A 132 -0.76 2.67 18.53
N ASP A 133 0.34 3.31 18.92
CA ASP A 133 0.73 3.42 20.31
C ASP A 133 -0.33 4.23 21.10
N PRO A 134 -0.97 3.67 22.14
CA PRO A 134 -2.04 4.34 22.88
C PRO A 134 -1.53 5.55 23.69
N ASP A 135 -0.24 5.60 24.01
CA ASP A 135 0.36 6.66 24.81
C ASP A 135 0.97 7.75 23.91
N THR A 136 1.68 7.34 22.86
CA THR A 136 2.43 8.28 22.01
C THR A 136 1.69 8.66 20.72
N GLY A 137 0.85 7.77 20.20
CA GLY A 137 0.22 7.90 18.88
C GLY A 137 1.16 7.56 17.71
N ASP A 138 2.30 6.92 17.98
CA ASP A 138 3.20 6.38 16.94
C ASP A 138 2.45 5.34 16.10
N VAL A 139 2.50 5.50 14.78
CA VAL A 139 1.79 4.62 13.83
C VAL A 139 2.78 3.70 13.14
N ARG A 140 2.50 2.40 13.14
CA ARG A 140 3.33 1.36 12.52
C ARG A 140 2.47 0.35 11.79
N ALA A 141 3.08 -0.38 10.84
CA ALA A 141 2.47 -1.58 10.30
C ALA A 141 2.28 -2.61 11.41
N ASN A 142 1.08 -3.18 11.52
CA ASN A 142 0.86 -4.29 12.44
C ASN A 142 1.31 -5.58 11.75
N ALA A 143 2.59 -5.91 11.89
CA ALA A 143 3.20 -7.07 11.24
C ALA A 143 4.30 -7.68 12.13
N PRO A 144 4.51 -9.00 12.07
CA PRO A 144 5.61 -9.64 12.77
C PRO A 144 6.97 -9.19 12.22
N ASP A 145 8.00 -9.33 13.05
CA ASP A 145 9.40 -9.04 12.74
C ASP A 145 9.97 -9.82 11.53
N SER A 146 9.30 -10.88 11.10
CA SER A 146 9.64 -11.66 9.92
C SER A 146 9.27 -10.97 8.60
N ASP A 147 8.40 -9.97 8.65
CA ASP A 147 7.95 -9.26 7.45
C ASP A 147 8.93 -8.13 7.12
N LEU A 148 9.67 -8.35 6.03
CA LEU A 148 10.76 -7.47 5.62
C LEU A 148 10.43 -6.75 4.31
N THR A 149 10.99 -5.57 4.13
CA THR A 149 11.14 -4.92 2.83
C THR A 149 12.13 -5.69 1.97
N SER A 150 12.19 -5.33 0.69
CA SER A 150 13.16 -5.83 -0.29
C SER A 150 14.61 -5.56 0.12
N ASP A 151 14.84 -4.55 0.95
CA ASP A 151 16.15 -4.21 1.55
C ASP A 151 16.42 -4.92 2.89
N GLY A 152 15.50 -5.77 3.36
CA GLY A 152 15.65 -6.54 4.59
C GLY A 152 15.29 -5.77 5.87
N VAL A 153 14.59 -4.64 5.75
CA VAL A 153 14.13 -3.84 6.90
C VAL A 153 12.78 -4.36 7.38
N GLN A 154 12.60 -4.52 8.70
CA GLN A 154 11.33 -4.95 9.27
C GLN A 154 10.24 -3.89 9.07
N ILE A 155 9.13 -4.26 8.43
CA ILE A 155 8.09 -3.27 8.06
C ILE A 155 7.40 -2.64 9.27
N ASN A 156 7.40 -3.33 10.40
CA ASN A 156 6.84 -2.85 11.67
C ASN A 156 7.75 -1.84 12.40
N THR A 157 8.97 -1.58 11.89
CA THR A 157 9.87 -0.55 12.42
C THR A 157 9.81 0.76 11.63
N ILE A 158 9.15 0.76 10.47
CA ILE A 158 9.01 1.92 9.59
C ILE A 158 8.07 2.93 10.24
N LYS A 159 8.47 4.20 10.28
CA LYS A 159 7.71 5.31 10.86
C LYS A 159 7.49 6.42 9.83
N GLY A 160 6.35 7.09 9.91
CA GLY A 160 6.11 8.40 9.27
C GLY A 160 6.39 8.46 7.76
N GLY A 161 6.30 7.34 7.05
CA GLY A 161 6.51 7.27 5.60
C GLY A 161 7.95 7.46 5.11
N GLN A 162 8.95 7.29 5.97
CA GLN A 162 10.36 7.29 5.55
C GLN A 162 10.84 5.84 5.38
N LEU A 163 10.97 5.39 4.13
CA LEU A 163 11.81 4.23 3.80
C LEU A 163 13.26 4.71 3.79
N ASN A 164 14.11 4.11 4.61
CA ASN A 164 15.55 4.43 4.65
C ASN A 164 16.27 3.88 3.43
#